data_AF-A0A1F5GE72-F1
#
_entry.id   AF-A0A1F5GE72-F1
#
_cell.length_a   1.000
_cell.length_b   1.000
_cell.length_c   1.000
_cell.angle_alpha   90.00
_cell.angle_beta   90.00
_cell.angle_gamma   90.00
#
_symmetry.space_group_name_H-M   'P 1'
#
loop_
_entity.id
_entity.type
_entity.pdbx_description
1 polymer ?
#
loop_
_entity_poly.entity_id
_entity_poly.type
_entity_poly.pdbx_seq_one_letter_code
_entity_poly.pdbx_strand_id
1 'polypeptide(L)'
;MNQITLDKVLDALKDEPVSIGDRLLLIGLSKDEIKGKFSPDVLNTAVYGSSFLKFLQDNKGILAEFDRGIPAKELPKDYKNPFADESSTVREKLNQLGIDKKEIHKMFGAEVLNLSVNGEEFQNFIVQNQDKFLGELERLATKGAKHA
;
A
#
# COMPACT_ATOMS: atom_id res chain seq x y z
N MET A 1 6.42 8.90 -14.55
CA MET A 1 6.58 8.22 -13.25
C MET A 1 7.23 6.87 -13.53
N ASN A 2 8.43 6.59 -13.00
CA ASN A 2 9.09 5.30 -13.24
C ASN A 2 8.53 4.29 -12.23
N GLN A 3 7.85 3.26 -12.72
CA GLN A 3 7.39 2.15 -11.89
C GLN A 3 8.62 1.51 -11.20
N ILE A 4 8.59 1.51 -9.87
CA ILE A 4 9.56 0.79 -9.05
C ILE A 4 9.12 -0.67 -9.05
N THR A 5 9.99 -1.55 -9.53
CA THR A 5 9.78 -3.00 -9.50
C THR A 5 10.55 -3.59 -8.33
N LEU A 6 10.11 -4.75 -7.82
CA LEU A 6 10.79 -5.45 -6.73
C LEU A 6 12.27 -5.70 -7.05
N ASP A 7 12.57 -6.02 -8.31
CA ASP A 7 13.95 -6.23 -8.79
C ASP A 7 14.83 -4.98 -8.58
N LYS A 8 14.30 -3.78 -8.80
CA LYS A 8 15.06 -2.52 -8.59
C LYS A 8 15.34 -2.26 -7.12
N VAL A 9 14.43 -2.66 -6.23
CA VAL A 9 14.62 -2.57 -4.78
C VAL A 9 15.70 -3.56 -4.34
N LEU A 10 15.67 -4.79 -4.87
CA LEU A 10 16.68 -5.79 -4.59
C LEU A 10 18.05 -5.35 -5.12
N ASP A 11 18.11 -4.79 -6.33
CA ASP A 11 19.34 -4.22 -6.90
C ASP A 11 19.91 -3.10 -6.03
N ALA A 12 19.05 -2.20 -5.53
CA ALA A 12 19.44 -1.13 -4.62
C ALA A 12 19.89 -1.61 -3.23
N LEU A 13 19.73 -2.90 -2.91
CA LEU A 13 20.14 -3.52 -1.64
C LEU A 13 21.21 -4.60 -1.81
N LYS A 14 21.71 -4.82 -3.03
CA LYS A 14 22.84 -5.73 -3.30
C LYS A 14 24.07 -5.35 -2.49
N ASP A 15 24.85 -6.37 -2.11
CA ASP A 15 26.05 -6.24 -1.30
C ASP A 15 27.29 -5.92 -2.15
N GLU A 16 27.19 -4.89 -2.98
CA GLU A 16 28.28 -4.35 -3.80
C GLU A 16 28.48 -2.86 -3.47
N PRO A 17 29.70 -2.32 -3.52
CA PRO A 17 29.90 -0.90 -3.25
C PRO A 17 29.30 -0.06 -4.40
N VAL A 18 28.20 0.64 -4.10
CA VAL A 18 27.50 1.54 -5.04
C VAL A 18 27.24 2.86 -4.35
N SER A 19 27.29 3.98 -5.08
CA SER A 19 27.04 5.31 -4.50
C SER A 19 25.63 5.40 -3.90
N ILE A 20 25.50 6.14 -2.80
CA ILE A 20 24.19 6.43 -2.19
C ILE A 20 23.26 7.06 -3.23
N GLY A 21 23.76 8.00 -4.04
CA GLY A 21 23.01 8.65 -5.09
C GLY A 21 22.44 7.66 -6.12
N ASP A 22 23.25 6.75 -6.64
CA ASP A 22 22.80 5.77 -7.64
C ASP A 22 21.77 4.80 -7.06
N ARG A 23 21.95 4.36 -5.81
CA ARG A 23 20.97 3.52 -5.11
C ARG A 23 19.64 4.25 -4.88
N LEU A 24 19.66 5.55 -4.56
CA LEU A 24 18.45 6.37 -4.47
C LEU A 24 17.72 6.50 -5.82
N LEU A 25 18.46 6.58 -6.93
CA LEU A 25 17.88 6.58 -8.28
C LEU A 25 17.20 5.25 -8.62
N LEU A 26 17.79 4.12 -8.23
CA LEU A 26 17.23 2.78 -8.43
C LEU A 26 15.88 2.61 -7.72
N ILE A 27 15.74 3.17 -6.51
CA ILE A 27 14.47 3.18 -5.77
C ILE A 27 13.50 4.30 -6.21
N GLY A 28 13.77 4.98 -7.33
CA GLY A 28 12.79 5.84 -8.00
C GLY A 28 12.82 7.32 -7.62
N LEU A 29 13.84 7.77 -6.88
CA LEU A 29 14.11 9.20 -6.70
C LEU A 29 14.79 9.76 -7.95
N SER A 30 14.54 11.02 -8.26
CA SER A 30 15.19 11.74 -9.36
C SER A 30 16.45 12.46 -8.87
N LYS A 31 17.34 12.79 -9.81
CA LYS A 31 18.57 13.53 -9.50
C LYS A 31 18.29 14.91 -8.88
N ASP A 32 17.18 15.55 -9.27
CA ASP A 32 16.82 16.87 -8.78
C ASP A 32 16.26 16.81 -7.35
N GLU A 33 15.49 15.75 -7.04
CA GLU A 33 14.99 15.49 -5.67
C GLU A 33 16.13 15.25 -4.68
N ILE A 34 17.11 14.40 -5.03
CA ILE A 34 18.20 14.03 -4.11
C ILE A 34 19.20 15.18 -3.88
N LYS A 35 19.50 15.97 -4.93
CA LYS A 35 20.47 17.08 -4.84
C LYS A 35 20.02 18.21 -3.93
N GLY A 36 18.70 18.39 -3.77
CA GLY A 36 18.14 19.41 -2.88
C GLY A 36 18.16 19.02 -1.40
N LYS A 37 18.43 17.75 -1.06
CA LYS A 37 18.32 17.24 0.32
C LYS A 37 19.60 16.66 0.88
N PHE A 38 20.50 16.17 0.03
CA PHE A 38 21.77 15.58 0.45
C PHE A 38 22.94 16.29 -0.22
N SER A 39 24.04 16.44 0.51
CA SER A 39 25.25 17.01 -0.06
C SER A 39 25.85 16.09 -1.14
N PRO A 40 26.58 16.64 -2.12
CA PRO A 40 27.26 15.85 -3.14
C PRO A 40 28.19 14.79 -2.55
N ASP A 41 28.89 15.09 -1.45
CA ASP A 41 29.81 14.15 -0.80
C ASP A 41 29.08 12.92 -0.26
N VAL A 42 27.92 13.12 0.36
CA VAL A 42 27.07 12.01 0.83
C VAL A 42 26.56 11.20 -0.36
N LEU A 43 26.06 11.85 -1.42
CA LEU A 43 25.53 11.15 -2.58
C LEU A 43 26.62 10.35 -3.34
N ASN A 44 27.85 10.85 -3.37
CA ASN A 44 28.99 10.20 -4.00
C ASN A 44 29.64 9.12 -3.13
N THR A 45 29.24 8.99 -1.86
CA THR A 45 29.80 7.97 -0.96
C THR A 45 29.37 6.58 -1.41
N ALA A 46 30.34 5.72 -1.72
CA ALA A 46 30.09 4.32 -2.07
C ALA A 46 29.81 3.50 -0.79
N VAL A 47 28.68 2.80 -0.77
CA VAL A 47 28.23 2.00 0.36
C VAL A 47 27.73 0.63 -0.08
N TYR A 48 27.89 -0.34 0.81
CA TYR A 48 27.24 -1.66 0.71
C TYR A 48 25.74 -1.55 1.02
N GLY A 49 24.97 -2.57 0.63
CA GLY A 49 23.51 -2.59 0.79
C GLY A 49 23.06 -2.44 2.25
N SER A 50 23.80 -3.02 3.19
CA SER A 50 23.55 -2.91 4.64
C SER A 50 23.71 -1.47 5.15
N SER A 51 24.80 -0.80 4.77
CA SER A 51 25.05 0.61 5.09
C SER A 51 24.06 1.54 4.40
N PHE A 52 23.62 1.21 3.18
CA PHE A 52 22.56 1.96 2.49
C PHE A 52 21.22 1.82 3.21
N LEU A 53 20.87 0.62 3.70
CA LEU A 53 19.66 0.39 4.48
C LEU A 53 19.69 1.22 5.78
N LYS A 54 20.85 1.29 6.44
CA LYS A 54 21.06 2.15 7.60
C LYS A 54 20.91 3.63 7.25
N PHE A 55 21.47 4.07 6.12
CA PHE A 55 21.27 5.42 5.60
C PHE A 55 19.78 5.75 5.40
N LEU A 56 18.99 4.84 4.81
CA LEU A 56 17.54 5.03 4.63
C LEU A 56 16.81 5.17 5.98
N GLN A 57 17.19 4.36 6.97
CA GLN A 57 16.61 4.43 8.32
C GLN A 57 16.93 5.75 9.02
N ASP A 58 18.20 6.18 8.97
CA ASP A 58 18.67 7.39 9.65
C ASP A 58 18.11 8.67 9.00
N ASN A 59 17.82 8.62 7.69
CA ASN A 59 17.28 9.74 6.93
C ASN A 59 15.79 9.60 6.63
N LYS A 60 15.07 8.72 7.34
CA LYS A 60 13.64 8.46 7.12
C LYS A 60 12.80 9.75 7.13
N GLY A 61 13.11 10.72 7.98
CA GLY A 61 12.39 12.01 8.02
C GLY A 61 12.53 12.80 6.71
N ILE A 62 13.77 12.97 6.24
CA ILE A 62 14.07 13.66 4.96
C ILE A 62 13.47 12.88 3.79
N LEU A 63 13.54 11.55 3.84
CA LEU A 63 13.01 10.70 2.80
C LEU A 63 11.47 10.64 2.79
N ALA A 64 10.83 10.80 3.94
CA ALA A 64 9.39 10.95 4.07
C ALA A 64 8.89 12.30 3.53
N GLU A 65 9.74 13.33 3.42
CA GLU A 65 9.37 14.55 2.66
C GLU A 65 9.33 14.30 1.15
N PHE A 66 10.00 13.24 0.68
CA PHE A 66 9.73 12.66 -0.64
C PHE A 66 8.53 11.72 -0.62
N ASP A 67 7.63 11.81 0.38
CA ASP A 67 6.24 11.36 0.22
C ASP A 67 5.65 12.10 -0.99
N ARG A 68 5.95 11.53 -2.16
CA ARG A 68 4.96 11.22 -3.15
C ARG A 68 4.01 10.25 -2.46
N GLY A 69 3.25 10.76 -1.47
CA GLY A 69 2.22 10.00 -0.79
C GLY A 69 1.47 9.31 -1.89
N ILE A 70 1.46 7.96 -1.87
CA ILE A 70 0.98 7.12 -2.98
C ILE A 70 -0.21 7.86 -3.57
N PRO A 71 -0.10 8.48 -4.76
CA PRO A 71 -1.11 9.40 -5.20
C PRO A 71 -2.37 8.58 -5.20
N ALA A 72 -3.29 8.92 -4.28
CA ALA A 72 -4.56 8.25 -4.21
C ALA A 72 -5.08 8.38 -5.63
N LYS A 73 -5.22 7.25 -6.33
CA LYS A 73 -5.82 7.28 -7.67
C LYS A 73 -7.04 8.17 -7.51
N GLU A 74 -7.17 9.18 -8.37
CA GLU A 74 -8.34 10.06 -8.35
C GLU A 74 -9.55 9.16 -8.18
N LEU A 75 -10.34 9.42 -7.13
CA LEU A 75 -11.50 8.61 -6.85
C LEU A 75 -12.30 8.53 -8.14
N PRO A 76 -12.66 7.33 -8.62
CA PRO A 76 -13.48 7.19 -9.82
C PRO A 76 -14.67 8.15 -9.73
N LYS A 77 -15.10 8.73 -10.86
CA LYS A 77 -16.21 9.71 -10.85
C LYS A 77 -17.51 9.13 -10.28
N ASP A 78 -17.61 7.81 -10.24
CA ASP A 78 -18.69 6.99 -9.69
C ASP A 78 -18.40 6.45 -8.27
N TYR A 79 -17.30 6.88 -7.63
CA TYR A 79 -17.00 6.52 -6.25
C TYR A 79 -18.10 7.01 -5.31
N LYS A 80 -18.68 6.07 -4.58
CA LYS A 80 -19.60 6.33 -3.47
C LYS A 80 -18.90 5.99 -2.18
N ASN A 81 -18.89 6.92 -1.23
CA ASN A 81 -18.33 6.67 0.09
C ASN A 81 -19.24 5.70 0.87
N PRO A 82 -18.81 4.46 1.17
CA PRO A 82 -19.63 3.50 1.90
C PRO A 82 -19.88 3.91 3.36
N PHE A 83 -19.08 4.84 3.90
CA PHE A 83 -19.22 5.36 5.25
C PHE A 83 -20.05 6.65 5.30
N ALA A 84 -20.67 7.07 4.19
CA ALA A 84 -21.63 8.17 4.22
C ALA A 84 -22.91 7.77 4.98
N ASP A 85 -23.60 8.77 5.52
CA ASP A 85 -24.83 8.60 6.32
C ASP A 85 -26.01 8.01 5.52
N GLU A 86 -25.91 7.96 4.18
CA GLU A 86 -26.90 7.33 3.33
C GLU A 86 -27.07 5.84 3.66
N SER A 87 -28.31 5.46 3.93
CA SER A 87 -28.67 4.06 4.17
C SER A 87 -28.59 3.25 2.88
N SER A 88 -27.87 2.14 2.93
CA SER A 88 -27.76 1.18 1.83
C SER A 88 -27.51 -0.21 2.43
N THR A 89 -27.62 -1.24 1.61
CA THR A 89 -27.39 -2.60 2.10
C THR A 89 -25.92 -2.83 2.43
N VAL A 90 -25.64 -3.72 3.39
CA VAL A 90 -24.27 -4.19 3.69
C VAL A 90 -23.57 -4.66 2.40
N ARG A 91 -24.29 -5.36 1.51
CA ARG A 91 -23.77 -5.76 0.19
C ARG A 91 -23.29 -4.57 -0.65
N GLU A 92 -24.10 -3.53 -0.77
CA GLU A 92 -23.77 -2.37 -1.60
C GLU A 92 -22.56 -1.61 -1.06
N LYS A 93 -22.48 -1.43 0.26
CA LYS A 93 -21.33 -0.78 0.90
C LYS A 93 -20.05 -1.61 0.80
N LEU A 94 -20.12 -2.95 0.91
CA LEU A 94 -18.98 -3.84 0.65
C LEU A 94 -18.53 -3.81 -0.82
N ASN A 95 -19.47 -3.72 -1.77
CA ASN A 95 -19.15 -3.56 -3.19
C ASN A 95 -18.47 -2.20 -3.46
N GLN A 96 -18.88 -1.14 -2.77
CA GLN A 96 -18.25 0.19 -2.86
C GLN A 96 -16.81 0.20 -2.31
N LEU A 97 -16.49 -0.70 -1.37
CA LEU A 97 -15.12 -0.97 -0.91
C LEU A 97 -14.32 -1.83 -1.91
N GLY A 98 -14.92 -2.26 -3.02
CA GLY A 98 -14.26 -3.06 -4.05
C GLY A 98 -14.12 -4.54 -3.71
N ILE A 99 -14.87 -5.05 -2.73
CA ILE A 99 -14.86 -6.47 -2.37
C ILE A 99 -15.74 -7.23 -3.38
N ASP A 100 -15.22 -8.29 -4.00
CA ASP A 100 -15.92 -9.00 -5.06
C ASP A 100 -17.17 -9.72 -4.52
N LYS A 101 -18.25 -9.72 -5.31
CA LYS A 101 -19.52 -10.39 -4.97
C LYS A 101 -19.31 -11.86 -4.59
N LYS A 102 -18.37 -12.58 -5.21
CA LYS A 102 -18.06 -13.98 -4.89
C LYS A 102 -17.38 -14.16 -3.53
N GLU A 103 -16.65 -13.16 -3.06
CA GLU A 103 -15.96 -13.19 -1.76
C GLU A 103 -16.95 -12.85 -0.64
N ILE A 104 -17.78 -11.83 -0.87
CA ILE A 104 -18.82 -11.40 0.07
C ILE A 104 -19.78 -12.56 0.44
N HIS A 105 -20.22 -13.36 -0.53
CA HIS A 105 -21.14 -14.49 -0.27
C HIS A 105 -20.47 -15.70 0.42
N LYS A 106 -19.14 -15.76 0.48
CA LYS A 106 -18.43 -16.77 1.28
C LYS A 106 -18.34 -16.37 2.75
N MET A 107 -18.34 -15.07 3.02
CA MET A 107 -18.16 -14.52 4.37
C MET A 107 -19.47 -14.32 5.12
N PHE A 108 -20.55 -14.01 4.38
CA PHE A 108 -21.83 -13.63 4.95
C PHE A 108 -22.99 -14.26 4.16
N GLY A 109 -24.03 -14.67 4.90
CA GLY A 109 -25.29 -15.13 4.32
C GLY A 109 -26.12 -13.99 3.73
N ALA A 110 -27.10 -14.33 2.90
CA ALA A 110 -27.93 -13.36 2.18
C ALA A 110 -28.71 -12.43 3.13
N GLU A 111 -29.10 -12.94 4.29
CA GLU A 111 -29.78 -12.21 5.35
C GLU A 111 -28.95 -11.06 5.90
N VAL A 112 -27.66 -11.29 6.16
CA VAL A 112 -26.72 -10.25 6.62
C VAL A 112 -26.44 -9.25 5.51
N LEU A 113 -26.27 -9.74 4.28
CA LEU A 113 -25.95 -8.90 3.13
C LEU A 113 -27.07 -7.96 2.71
N ASN A 114 -28.32 -8.31 3.02
CA ASN A 114 -29.50 -7.51 2.73
C ASN A 114 -29.87 -6.55 3.88
N LEU A 115 -29.13 -6.53 5.00
CA LEU A 115 -29.35 -5.57 6.08
C LEU A 115 -29.09 -4.14 5.58
N SER A 116 -30.05 -3.25 5.80
CA SER A 116 -29.90 -1.82 5.53
C SER A 116 -29.16 -1.18 6.70
N VAL A 117 -28.06 -0.50 6.41
CA VAL A 117 -27.21 0.15 7.41
C VAL A 117 -26.79 1.53 6.93
N ASN A 118 -26.64 2.48 7.85
CA ASN A 118 -25.99 3.76 7.59
C ASN A 118 -24.45 3.64 7.68
N GLY A 119 -23.72 4.75 7.53
CA GLY A 119 -22.25 4.77 7.57
C GLY A 119 -21.66 4.29 8.90
N GLU A 120 -22.22 4.74 10.03
CA GLU A 120 -21.77 4.38 11.38
C GLU A 120 -22.05 2.91 11.70
N GLU A 121 -23.25 2.43 11.39
CA GLU A 121 -23.66 1.03 11.55
C GLU A 121 -22.81 0.11 10.68
N PHE A 122 -22.47 0.55 9.47
CA PHE A 122 -21.58 -0.19 8.59
C PHE A 122 -20.15 -0.25 9.14
N GLN A 123 -19.62 0.85 9.68
CA GLN A 123 -18.32 0.85 10.34
C GLN A 123 -18.29 -0.14 11.51
N ASN A 124 -19.33 -0.12 12.35
CA ASN A 124 -19.48 -1.06 13.46
C ASN A 124 -19.59 -2.51 12.96
N PHE A 125 -20.30 -2.76 11.85
CA PHE A 125 -20.37 -4.06 11.21
C PHE A 125 -18.99 -4.58 10.77
N ILE A 126 -18.14 -3.73 10.16
CA ILE A 126 -16.77 -4.09 9.78
C ILE A 126 -15.95 -4.47 11.01
N VAL A 127 -16.00 -3.65 12.05
CA VAL A 127 -15.25 -3.89 13.31
C VAL A 127 -15.68 -5.20 13.96
N GLN A 128 -16.99 -5.46 14.06
CA GLN A 128 -17.51 -6.69 14.67
C GLN A 128 -17.18 -7.95 13.88
N ASN A 129 -16.88 -7.84 12.58
CA ASN A 129 -16.58 -8.96 11.70
C ASN A 129 -15.12 -8.97 11.21
N GLN A 130 -14.23 -8.22 11.87
CA GLN A 130 -12.84 -8.05 11.48
C GLN A 130 -12.11 -9.39 11.28
N ASP A 131 -12.34 -10.36 12.16
CA ASP A 131 -11.72 -11.69 12.07
C ASP A 131 -12.07 -12.43 10.77
N LYS A 132 -13.29 -12.25 10.25
CA LYS A 132 -13.70 -12.85 8.98
C LYS A 132 -12.96 -12.22 7.80
N PHE A 133 -12.77 -10.89 7.83
CA PHE A 133 -12.01 -10.18 6.81
C PHE A 133 -10.53 -10.58 6.83
N LEU A 134 -9.93 -10.66 8.03
CA LEU A 134 -8.55 -11.13 8.20
C LEU A 134 -8.36 -12.57 7.73
N GLY A 135 -9.29 -13.47 8.11
CA GLY A 135 -9.24 -14.86 7.67
C GLY A 135 -9.35 -15.04 6.15
N GLU A 136 -10.17 -14.23 5.47
CA GLU A 136 -10.27 -14.27 4.00
C GLU A 136 -9.01 -13.71 3.31
N LEU A 137 -8.41 -12.64 3.87
CA LEU A 137 -7.12 -12.12 3.42
C LEU A 137 -6.00 -13.16 3.57
N GLU A 138 -5.93 -13.84 4.71
CA GLU A 138 -4.99 -14.95 4.93
C GLU A 138 -5.24 -16.08 3.94
N ARG A 139 -6.50 -16.44 3.67
CA ARG A 139 -6.87 -17.46 2.68
C ARG A 139 -6.46 -17.08 1.26
N LEU A 140 -6.56 -15.81 0.88
CA LEU A 140 -6.13 -15.32 -0.43
C LEU A 140 -4.61 -15.30 -0.53
N ALA A 141 -3.91 -14.85 0.51
CA ALA A 141 -2.46 -14.83 0.57
C ALA A 141 -1.86 -16.26 0.51
N THR A 142 -2.47 -17.22 1.22
CA THR A 142 -1.99 -18.61 1.26
C THR A 142 -2.36 -19.42 0.01
N LYS A 143 -3.47 -19.12 -0.67
CA LYS A 143 -3.79 -19.76 -1.97
C LYS A 143 -2.86 -19.32 -3.11
N GLY A 144 -2.19 -18.17 -3.00
CA GLY A 144 -1.15 -17.74 -3.94
C GLY A 144 0.16 -18.55 -3.82
N ALA A 145 0.37 -19.28 -2.72
CA ALA A 145 1.59 -20.03 -2.45
C ALA A 145 1.63 -21.46 -3.04
N LYS A 146 0.58 -21.89 -3.77
CA LYS A 146 0.64 -23.14 -4.55
C LYS A 146 0.99 -22.84 -6.00
N HIS A 147 2.27 -22.62 -6.26
CA HIS A 147 3.00 -23.04 -7.47
C HIS A 147 4.48 -22.70 -7.25
N ALA A 148 5.17 -23.61 -6.57
CA ALA A 148 6.59 -23.90 -6.81
C ALA A 148 6.65 -25.02 -7.85
#